data_AF-A0A2S7QWH5-F1
#
_entry.id   AF-A0A2S7QWH5-F1
#
_cell.length_a   1.000
_cell.length_b   1.000
_cell.length_c   1.000
_cell.angle_alpha   90.00
_cell.angle_beta   90.00
_cell.angle_gamma   90.00
#
_symmetry.space_group_name_H-M   'P 1'
#
loop_
_entity.id
_entity.type
_entity.pdbx_description
1 polymer ?
#
loop_
_entity_poly.entity_id
_entity_poly.type
_entity_poly.pdbx_seq_one_letter_code
_entity_poly.pdbx_strand_id
1 'polypeptide(L)'
;MMLNRPSTGALIGLLAQIRVTVANFNSANSSLATSCLASTVSPSYSSFYYEQMSTNRYATPLSTPLSLPTYAPAFAEASTLLPANVTYTTYSLDPAATSTDDGPYGKSAYAALWAGTTYSLDPPFTTTASPTPVASSELIYPPPLPVRPLNEDKSLKLPCDFIWGVASSAWQIEGGLQVEGRGPAGFDSIGTDNSGSGNDSNIADMHYFLYKQDIARLAALGVPYYSFSISWTRVMPFGVADSPVNTQALDHYEDLIKICYDYGIIPVATLVHADNPVGIFDDLDAYPAHFLYYAKQIMTRFADRVPIWFTLNEPNLAVPYQSSDYNVFSAQAKAHAEVYHWYKEEFKGTGRISTKFANNLAVPLDPSNSSHVDAAIRYQEYLLGIMANPLFLGQQIPDVVLDNPALNVTALTEEEISYINGTVDFWAFDPYVAQFAYPPEGGIKACEANASHPLWPICVATGTTQENGWLMGVQSNAYPMIAQQYVREQFGYVWNTYRPSGIMVTEFGFPQIDDSKHNLLVQQYDFERSMYYQNFLTETLHAIHSDGINVIGALAWSWIDNNEFGDYGNQYDKEEPARLSNLYIFIFCEPIPIKLIYQLSADSTETD
;
A
#
# COMPACT_ATOMS: atom_id res chain seq x y z
N MET A 1 -71.44 -19.17 -0.38
CA MET A 1 -72.57 -18.67 -1.21
C MET A 1 -71.96 -17.87 -2.34
N MET A 2 -72.50 -18.08 -3.53
CA MET A 2 -72.00 -17.77 -4.88
C MET A 2 -71.84 -16.28 -5.25
N LEU A 3 -70.92 -16.03 -6.22
CA LEU A 3 -70.96 -15.03 -7.34
C LEU A 3 -70.75 -13.54 -6.94
N ASN A 4 -70.12 -12.63 -7.69
CA ASN A 4 -69.68 -12.56 -9.10
C ASN A 4 -68.74 -11.33 -9.28
N ARG A 5 -67.83 -11.35 -10.28
CA ARG A 5 -67.22 -10.15 -10.91
C ARG A 5 -68.23 -9.49 -11.87
N PRO A 6 -68.13 -8.17 -12.17
CA PRO A 6 -67.38 -7.67 -13.36
C PRO A 6 -66.69 -6.28 -13.15
N SER A 7 -65.42 -6.09 -13.51
CA SER A 7 -64.87 -5.53 -14.77
C SER A 7 -64.89 -3.99 -14.92
N THR A 8 -63.81 -3.50 -15.53
CA THR A 8 -63.57 -2.23 -16.26
C THR A 8 -63.37 -0.92 -15.50
N GLY A 9 -62.25 -0.26 -15.80
CA GLY A 9 -62.07 1.18 -15.57
C GLY A 9 -60.64 1.59 -15.21
N ALA A 10 -59.69 1.47 -16.13
CA ALA A 10 -58.36 2.05 -15.98
C ALA A 10 -58.45 3.59 -16.05
N LEU A 11 -57.93 4.28 -15.05
CA LEU A 11 -57.61 5.72 -15.11
C LEU A 11 -56.08 5.81 -15.09
N ILE A 12 -55.48 6.07 -16.26
CA ILE A 12 -54.04 6.33 -16.38
C ILE A 12 -53.84 7.84 -16.28
N GLY A 13 -53.14 8.27 -15.22
CA GLY A 13 -52.58 9.60 -15.09
C GLY A 13 -51.34 9.73 -15.96
N LEU A 14 -51.35 10.74 -16.83
CA LEU A 14 -50.28 11.12 -17.73
C LEU A 14 -49.15 11.81 -16.95
N LEU A 15 -47.93 11.28 -16.98
CA LEU A 15 -46.72 12.05 -16.66
C LEU A 15 -45.70 11.79 -17.77
N ALA A 16 -45.29 12.88 -18.42
CA ALA A 16 -44.42 12.90 -19.59
C ALA A 16 -42.95 13.04 -19.16
N GLN A 17 -42.02 12.42 -19.90
CA GLN A 17 -40.63 12.87 -19.94
C GLN A 17 -39.96 12.58 -21.29
N ILE A 18 -39.09 13.51 -21.67
CA ILE A 18 -38.46 13.69 -22.99
C ILE A 18 -37.08 13.00 -23.00
N ARG A 19 -36.75 12.22 -24.03
CA ARG A 19 -35.37 11.81 -24.35
C ARG A 19 -34.88 12.60 -25.58
N VAL A 20 -33.69 13.21 -25.48
CA VAL A 20 -32.99 13.87 -26.60
C VAL A 20 -31.85 12.96 -27.05
N THR A 21 -31.75 12.68 -28.34
CA THR A 21 -30.62 11.97 -28.96
C THR A 21 -29.82 12.97 -29.78
N VAL A 22 -28.51 13.08 -29.55
CA VAL A 22 -27.60 13.96 -30.30
C VAL A 22 -26.87 13.15 -31.37
N ALA A 23 -26.81 13.65 -32.60
CA ALA A 23 -26.10 13.04 -33.73
C ALA A 23 -24.75 13.74 -34.00
N ASN A 24 -23.78 12.96 -34.48
CA ASN A 24 -22.39 13.33 -34.76
C ASN A 24 -22.23 14.46 -35.80
N PHE A 25 -21.26 15.35 -35.57
CA PHE A 25 -20.87 16.45 -36.47
C PHE A 25 -19.66 16.07 -37.33
N ASN A 26 -19.71 16.41 -38.63
CA ASN A 26 -18.54 16.51 -39.51
C ASN A 26 -18.52 17.87 -40.25
N SER A 27 -17.38 18.55 -40.07
CA SER A 27 -16.70 19.63 -40.82
C SER A 27 -17.43 20.78 -41.54
N ALA A 28 -17.03 22.00 -41.10
CA ALA A 28 -16.60 23.20 -41.83
C ALA A 28 -17.59 23.98 -42.74
N ASN A 29 -18.05 25.15 -42.28
CA ASN A 29 -17.63 26.47 -42.82
C ASN A 29 -18.23 27.65 -42.04
N SER A 30 -17.58 28.80 -42.19
CA SER A 30 -17.81 30.10 -41.55
C SER A 30 -19.20 30.71 -41.73
N SER A 31 -19.83 31.12 -40.63
CA SER A 31 -20.51 32.41 -40.43
C SER A 31 -21.32 32.38 -39.12
N LEU A 32 -21.02 33.32 -38.23
CA LEU A 32 -21.84 33.60 -37.04
C LEU A 32 -23.16 34.24 -37.51
N ALA A 33 -24.19 33.41 -37.68
CA ALA A 33 -25.57 33.86 -37.83
C ALA A 33 -26.52 32.86 -37.15
N THR A 34 -27.37 33.42 -36.31
CA THR A 34 -28.40 32.81 -35.47
C THR A 34 -29.32 31.87 -36.25
N SER A 35 -29.20 30.56 -36.02
CA SER A 35 -30.27 29.60 -36.32
C SER A 35 -30.24 28.44 -35.34
N CYS A 36 -30.94 28.56 -34.21
CA CYS A 36 -31.47 27.37 -33.56
C CYS A 36 -32.50 26.77 -34.52
N LEU A 37 -32.07 25.76 -35.29
CA LEU A 37 -33.02 24.89 -36.00
C LEU A 37 -33.89 24.24 -34.93
N ALA A 38 -35.13 24.70 -34.81
CA ALA A 38 -36.14 24.02 -34.02
C ALA A 38 -36.39 22.67 -34.70
N SER A 39 -35.71 21.61 -34.22
CA SER A 39 -36.13 20.26 -34.55
C SER A 39 -37.52 20.07 -33.95
N THR A 40 -38.54 19.95 -34.80
CA THR A 40 -39.87 19.54 -34.36
C THR A 40 -39.81 18.06 -34.01
N VAL A 41 -39.32 17.74 -32.81
CA VAL A 41 -39.41 16.40 -32.24
C VAL A 41 -40.89 16.14 -31.96
N SER A 42 -41.54 15.34 -32.81
CA SER A 42 -42.91 14.91 -32.58
C SER A 42 -42.88 13.73 -31.60
N PRO A 43 -43.47 13.83 -30.41
CA PRO A 43 -43.49 12.73 -29.47
C PRO A 43 -44.30 11.57 -30.05
N SER A 44 -43.73 10.36 -30.06
CA SER A 44 -44.43 9.12 -30.42
C SER A 44 -44.74 8.32 -29.17
N TYR A 45 -45.94 7.73 -29.11
CA TYR A 45 -46.30 6.79 -28.06
C TYR A 45 -45.84 5.37 -28.40
N SER A 46 -45.28 4.66 -27.44
CA SER A 46 -44.97 3.23 -27.51
C SER A 46 -45.46 2.52 -26.25
N SER A 47 -45.57 1.19 -26.30
CA SER A 47 -45.86 0.39 -25.12
C SER A 47 -44.68 0.45 -24.15
N PHE A 48 -44.97 0.69 -22.87
CA PHE A 48 -43.97 0.70 -21.80
C PHE A 48 -43.69 -0.71 -21.29
N TYR A 49 -42.41 -1.02 -21.08
CA TYR A 49 -41.94 -2.20 -20.39
C TYR A 49 -40.81 -1.82 -19.42
N TYR A 50 -40.73 -2.52 -18.28
CA TYR A 50 -39.59 -2.41 -17.39
C TYR A 50 -38.42 -3.21 -17.97
N GLU A 51 -37.24 -2.61 -18.03
CA GLU A 51 -35.99 -3.28 -18.38
C GLU A 51 -35.24 -3.64 -17.09
N GLN A 52 -34.65 -4.84 -17.06
CA GLN A 52 -33.76 -5.22 -15.96
C GLN A 52 -32.47 -4.41 -16.06
N MET A 53 -32.29 -3.47 -15.14
CA MET A 53 -31.16 -2.52 -15.18
C MET A 53 -29.84 -3.11 -14.65
N SER A 54 -29.89 -4.21 -13.89
CA SER A 54 -28.71 -4.85 -13.31
C SER A 54 -28.81 -6.38 -13.34
N THR A 55 -27.65 -7.02 -13.49
CA THR A 55 -27.48 -8.47 -13.39
C THR A 55 -26.40 -8.76 -12.36
N ASN A 56 -26.58 -9.81 -11.56
CA ASN A 56 -25.51 -10.26 -10.66
C ASN A 56 -24.29 -10.65 -11.50
N ARG A 57 -23.13 -10.11 -11.12
CA ARG A 57 -21.82 -10.52 -11.59
C ARG A 57 -21.07 -11.07 -10.38
N TYR A 58 -20.21 -12.05 -10.61
CA TYR A 58 -19.54 -12.77 -9.53
C TYR A 58 -18.02 -12.67 -9.66
N ALA A 59 -17.33 -12.61 -8.53
CA ALA A 59 -15.90 -12.81 -8.47
C ALA A 59 -15.51 -14.16 -9.05
N THR A 60 -14.35 -14.20 -9.70
CA THR A 60 -13.77 -15.44 -10.20
C THR A 60 -12.63 -15.84 -9.26
N PRO A 61 -12.79 -16.92 -8.48
CA PRO A 61 -11.74 -17.40 -7.62
C PRO A 61 -10.47 -17.76 -8.39
N LEU A 62 -9.32 -17.62 -7.73
CA LEU A 62 -8.05 -18.11 -8.27
C LEU A 62 -8.06 -19.62 -8.48
N SER A 63 -7.24 -20.06 -9.43
CA SER A 63 -6.94 -21.48 -9.58
C SER A 63 -5.96 -21.93 -8.50
N THR A 64 -6.22 -23.07 -7.88
CA THR A 64 -5.45 -23.56 -6.73
C THR A 64 -5.12 -25.06 -6.87
N PRO A 65 -4.01 -25.54 -6.28
CA PRO A 65 -2.89 -24.75 -5.72
C PRO A 65 -1.96 -24.22 -6.83
N LEU A 66 -1.19 -23.17 -6.54
CA LEU A 66 -0.12 -22.73 -7.44
C LEU A 66 1.04 -23.73 -7.43
N SER A 67 1.70 -23.94 -8.58
CA SER A 67 3.01 -24.60 -8.56
C SER A 67 4.00 -23.69 -7.84
N LEU A 68 4.86 -24.25 -6.99
CA LEU A 68 5.88 -23.50 -6.26
C LEU A 68 7.12 -23.28 -7.16
N PRO A 69 7.33 -22.11 -7.76
CA PRO A 69 8.65 -21.73 -8.24
C PRO A 69 9.61 -21.56 -7.05
N THR A 70 10.88 -21.83 -7.28
CA THR A 70 11.93 -21.63 -6.27
C THR A 70 12.75 -20.40 -6.61
N TYR A 71 12.79 -19.43 -5.70
CA TYR A 71 13.51 -18.16 -5.89
C TYR A 71 14.85 -18.11 -5.16
N ALA A 72 15.15 -19.07 -4.29
CA ALA A 72 16.40 -19.14 -3.55
C ALA A 72 16.67 -20.59 -3.06
N PRO A 73 17.88 -20.90 -2.55
CA PRO A 73 18.14 -22.21 -1.95
C PRO A 73 17.14 -22.57 -0.85
N ALA A 74 16.76 -23.84 -0.78
CA ALA A 74 15.85 -24.32 0.26
C ALA A 74 16.47 -24.16 1.65
N PHE A 75 15.64 -24.03 2.70
CA PHE A 75 16.10 -23.83 4.08
C PHE A 75 17.17 -24.83 4.55
N ALA A 76 17.08 -26.10 4.13
CA ALA A 76 18.06 -27.13 4.49
C ALA A 76 19.49 -26.82 4.02
N GLU A 77 19.63 -26.10 2.90
CA GLU A 77 20.92 -25.61 2.38
C GLU A 77 21.24 -24.22 2.96
N ALA A 78 20.25 -23.32 2.90
CA ALA A 78 20.35 -21.94 3.35
C ALA A 78 20.69 -21.75 4.84
N SER A 79 20.25 -22.67 5.70
CA SER A 79 20.46 -22.60 7.15
C SER A 79 21.93 -22.57 7.57
N THR A 80 22.86 -23.03 6.71
CA THR A 80 24.30 -22.93 6.99
C THR A 80 24.84 -21.50 6.92
N LEU A 81 24.07 -20.57 6.35
CA LEU A 81 24.41 -19.14 6.28
C LEU A 81 23.96 -18.38 7.54
N LEU A 82 23.23 -19.04 8.45
CA LEU A 82 22.90 -18.50 9.75
C LEU A 82 24.10 -18.63 10.71
N PRO A 83 24.22 -17.76 11.72
CA PRO A 83 25.24 -17.91 12.75
C PRO A 83 25.17 -19.28 13.44
N ALA A 84 26.31 -19.88 13.76
CA ALA A 84 26.38 -21.25 14.27
C ALA A 84 25.65 -21.46 15.63
N ASN A 85 25.46 -20.38 16.39
CA ASN A 85 24.91 -20.42 17.75
C ASN A 85 23.57 -19.68 17.88
N VAL A 86 22.77 -19.59 16.80
CA VAL A 86 21.42 -19.02 16.88
C VAL A 86 20.59 -19.80 17.91
N THR A 87 20.08 -19.10 18.91
CA THR A 87 19.18 -19.67 19.91
C THR A 87 17.75 -19.47 19.47
N TYR A 88 17.01 -20.57 19.32
CA TYR A 88 15.58 -20.55 19.07
C TYR A 88 14.82 -20.79 20.37
N THR A 89 13.81 -19.99 20.64
CA THR A 89 13.05 -20.03 21.90
C THR A 89 11.58 -19.69 21.66
N THR A 90 10.81 -19.71 22.75
CA THR A 90 9.43 -19.24 22.83
C THR A 90 9.29 -18.46 24.13
N TYR A 91 8.56 -17.35 24.09
CA TYR A 91 8.25 -16.58 25.30
C TYR A 91 6.74 -16.53 25.54
N SER A 92 6.37 -16.38 26.80
CA SER A 92 5.01 -16.06 27.21
C SER A 92 5.10 -14.94 28.22
N LEU A 93 4.37 -13.86 27.99
CA LEU A 93 4.40 -12.70 28.86
C LEU A 93 3.83 -13.08 30.23
N ASP A 94 4.65 -12.90 31.26
CA ASP A 94 4.23 -12.91 32.66
C ASP A 94 4.42 -11.48 33.21
N PRO A 95 3.36 -10.64 33.23
CA PRO A 95 3.45 -9.27 33.72
C PRO A 95 3.84 -9.18 35.20
N ALA A 96 3.73 -10.27 35.97
CA ALA A 96 4.12 -10.33 37.38
C ALA A 96 5.57 -10.79 37.58
N ALA A 97 6.30 -11.11 36.50
CA ALA A 97 7.68 -11.53 36.58
C ALA A 97 8.57 -10.42 37.18
N THR A 98 9.30 -10.75 38.24
CA THR A 98 10.32 -9.88 38.83
C THR A 98 11.68 -10.17 38.21
N SER A 99 12.58 -9.19 38.20
CA SER A 99 13.96 -9.38 37.74
C SER A 99 14.64 -10.55 38.46
N THR A 100 15.17 -11.49 37.68
CA THR A 100 15.96 -12.65 38.13
C THR A 100 17.28 -12.72 37.38
N ASP A 101 18.23 -13.51 37.89
CA ASP A 101 19.49 -13.82 37.18
C ASP A 101 19.27 -14.97 36.17
N ASP A 102 18.37 -14.77 35.20
CA ASP A 102 18.04 -15.73 34.13
C ASP A 102 18.69 -15.36 32.78
N GLY A 103 19.73 -14.53 32.82
CA GLY A 103 20.49 -14.07 31.67
C GLY A 103 19.88 -12.85 30.97
N PRO A 104 20.60 -12.25 30.00
CA PRO A 104 20.19 -11.00 29.35
C PRO A 104 18.92 -11.13 28.49
N TYR A 105 18.56 -12.37 28.13
CA TYR A 105 17.38 -12.69 27.31
C TYR A 105 16.45 -13.68 28.02
N GLY A 106 16.53 -13.74 29.35
CA GLY A 106 15.67 -14.57 30.18
C GLY A 106 14.19 -14.13 30.13
N LYS A 107 13.33 -14.88 30.83
CA LYS A 107 11.91 -14.55 30.98
C LYS A 107 11.71 -13.22 31.69
N SER A 108 12.54 -12.92 32.69
CA SER A 108 12.43 -11.65 33.42
C SER A 108 12.83 -10.45 32.56
N ALA A 109 13.84 -10.62 31.69
CA ALA A 109 14.25 -9.61 30.70
C ALA A 109 13.17 -9.40 29.64
N TYR A 110 12.56 -10.48 29.13
CA TYR A 110 11.46 -10.41 28.18
C TYR A 110 10.23 -9.69 28.78
N ALA A 111 9.85 -10.02 30.02
CA ALA A 111 8.76 -9.33 30.71
C ALA A 111 9.07 -7.84 30.94
N ALA A 112 10.34 -7.52 31.21
CA ALA A 112 10.79 -6.14 31.38
C ALA A 112 10.66 -5.29 30.10
N LEU A 113 10.73 -5.89 28.90
CA LEU A 113 10.46 -5.16 27.66
C LEU A 113 9.04 -4.57 27.66
N TRP A 114 8.07 -5.32 28.17
CA TRP A 114 6.66 -4.93 28.22
C TRP A 114 6.30 -4.05 29.43
N ALA A 115 7.27 -3.76 30.31
CA ALA A 115 7.00 -2.98 31.51
C ALA A 115 6.46 -1.58 31.16
N GLY A 116 5.32 -1.22 31.74
CA GLY A 116 4.68 0.09 31.52
C GLY A 116 3.80 0.16 30.25
N THR A 117 3.70 -0.92 29.47
CA THR A 117 2.79 -1.01 28.32
C THR A 117 1.60 -1.88 28.69
N THR A 118 0.40 -1.28 28.71
CA THR A 118 -0.86 -1.98 29.02
C THR A 118 -1.91 -1.65 27.98
N TYR A 119 -2.77 -2.64 27.74
CA TYR A 119 -3.92 -2.57 26.85
C TYR A 119 -5.18 -2.91 27.65
N SER A 120 -6.30 -2.33 27.23
CA SER A 120 -7.59 -2.48 27.90
C SER A 120 -8.33 -3.74 27.46
N LEU A 121 -8.01 -4.25 26.28
CA LEU A 121 -8.66 -5.38 25.63
C LEU A 121 -7.69 -6.54 25.42
N ASP A 122 -8.16 -7.73 25.80
CA ASP A 122 -7.54 -8.99 25.41
C ASP A 122 -8.10 -9.46 24.06
N PRO A 123 -7.29 -10.12 23.21
CA PRO A 123 -7.78 -10.77 22.01
C PRO A 123 -8.95 -11.71 22.34
N PRO A 124 -10.09 -11.64 21.62
CA PRO A 124 -11.27 -12.46 21.94
C PRO A 124 -11.02 -13.97 21.78
N PHE A 125 -9.97 -14.34 21.04
CA PHE A 125 -9.44 -15.70 20.94
C PHE A 125 -7.95 -15.61 20.60
N THR A 126 -7.18 -16.63 20.98
CA THR A 126 -5.72 -16.69 20.76
C THR A 126 -5.29 -17.97 20.03
N THR A 127 -6.20 -18.55 19.26
CA THR A 127 -5.97 -19.74 18.44
C THR A 127 -6.28 -19.43 16.99
N THR A 128 -5.39 -19.81 16.07
CA THR A 128 -5.62 -19.63 14.64
C THR A 128 -6.90 -20.33 14.19
N ALA A 129 -7.79 -19.58 13.55
CA ALA A 129 -9.04 -20.08 13.02
C ALA A 129 -8.80 -21.00 11.81
N SER A 130 -9.60 -22.06 11.72
CA SER A 130 -9.66 -22.86 10.49
C SER A 130 -10.51 -22.13 9.45
N PRO A 131 -10.07 -22.06 8.18
CA PRO A 131 -10.84 -21.38 7.14
C PRO A 131 -12.12 -22.14 6.84
N THR A 132 -13.18 -21.39 6.54
CA THR A 132 -14.47 -21.90 6.08
C THR A 132 -14.72 -21.49 4.62
N PRO A 133 -15.51 -22.25 3.85
CA PRO A 133 -15.83 -21.89 2.47
C PRO A 133 -16.52 -20.53 2.37
N VAL A 134 -16.03 -19.67 1.47
CA VAL A 134 -16.63 -18.36 1.16
C VAL A 134 -17.96 -18.55 0.44
N ALA A 135 -19.03 -17.88 0.89
CA ALA A 135 -20.34 -18.06 0.29
C ALA A 135 -20.45 -17.31 -1.05
N SER A 136 -21.08 -17.92 -2.05
CA SER A 136 -21.25 -17.27 -3.38
C SER A 136 -22.08 -15.98 -3.32
N SER A 137 -22.93 -15.82 -2.30
CA SER A 137 -23.65 -14.56 -2.03
C SER A 137 -22.74 -13.41 -1.65
N GLU A 138 -21.53 -13.72 -1.17
CA GLU A 138 -20.51 -12.74 -0.82
C GLU A 138 -19.54 -12.49 -1.98
N LEU A 139 -19.68 -13.21 -3.10
CA LEU A 139 -18.88 -12.97 -4.29
C LEU A 139 -19.62 -12.10 -5.31
N ILE A 140 -20.77 -11.52 -4.96
CA ILE A 140 -21.57 -10.68 -5.86
C ILE A 140 -20.95 -9.29 -5.95
N TYR A 141 -20.61 -8.87 -7.16
CA TYR A 141 -20.12 -7.53 -7.46
C TYR A 141 -21.18 -6.45 -7.22
N PRO A 142 -20.75 -5.22 -6.91
CA PRO A 142 -21.69 -4.11 -6.79
C PRO A 142 -22.32 -3.82 -8.17
N PRO A 143 -23.46 -3.09 -8.17
CA PRO A 143 -23.94 -2.46 -9.38
C PRO A 143 -22.82 -1.64 -10.05
N PRO A 144 -22.79 -1.56 -11.39
CA PRO A 144 -21.82 -0.72 -12.09
C PRO A 144 -21.83 0.72 -11.57
N LEU A 145 -20.67 1.39 -11.61
CA LEU A 145 -20.57 2.79 -11.22
C LEU A 145 -21.46 3.67 -12.12
N PRO A 146 -22.07 4.73 -11.56
CA PRO A 146 -22.96 5.63 -12.32
C PRO A 146 -22.18 6.53 -13.29
N VAL A 147 -20.86 6.62 -13.13
CA VAL A 147 -19.94 7.38 -13.97
C VAL A 147 -18.77 6.50 -14.39
N ARG A 148 -18.12 6.88 -15.49
CA ARG A 148 -16.91 6.21 -16.00
C ARG A 148 -15.78 7.21 -16.15
N PRO A 149 -14.51 6.76 -16.14
CA PRO A 149 -13.36 7.63 -16.36
C PRO A 149 -13.50 8.39 -17.69
N LEU A 150 -13.11 9.66 -17.69
CA LEU A 150 -12.99 10.44 -18.91
C LEU A 150 -11.86 9.85 -19.76
N ASN A 151 -12.05 9.77 -21.08
CA ASN A 151 -11.07 9.24 -22.04
C ASN A 151 -10.74 7.74 -21.89
N GLU A 152 -11.68 6.92 -21.38
CA GLU A 152 -11.53 5.46 -21.35
C GLU A 152 -11.27 4.88 -22.75
N ASP A 153 -10.00 4.59 -23.08
CA ASP A 153 -9.61 3.83 -24.27
C ASP A 153 -9.56 2.34 -23.94
N LYS A 154 -10.62 1.65 -24.34
CA LYS A 154 -10.78 0.20 -24.13
C LYS A 154 -9.74 -0.64 -24.87
N SER A 155 -8.99 -0.07 -25.80
CA SER A 155 -7.90 -0.79 -26.47
C SER A 155 -6.67 -0.97 -25.56
N LEU A 156 -6.47 -0.09 -24.58
CA LEU A 156 -5.34 -0.17 -23.66
C LEU A 156 -5.47 -1.38 -22.72
N LYS A 157 -4.30 -1.93 -22.34
CA LYS A 157 -4.16 -3.12 -21.48
C LYS A 157 -2.98 -2.93 -20.54
N LEU A 158 -3.10 -3.42 -19.32
CA LEU A 158 -1.91 -3.63 -18.49
C LEU A 158 -1.03 -4.73 -19.15
N PRO A 159 0.29 -4.71 -18.93
CA PRO A 159 1.17 -5.80 -19.31
C PRO A 159 0.66 -7.16 -18.81
N CYS A 160 0.94 -8.24 -19.55
CA CYS A 160 0.46 -9.58 -19.17
C CYS A 160 1.09 -10.09 -17.87
N ASP A 161 2.28 -9.59 -17.53
CA ASP A 161 3.05 -9.86 -16.34
C ASP A 161 2.92 -8.76 -15.26
N PHE A 162 1.92 -7.88 -15.40
CA PHE A 162 1.67 -6.82 -14.43
C PHE A 162 1.28 -7.39 -13.06
N ILE A 163 2.00 -6.95 -12.03
CA ILE A 163 1.83 -7.42 -10.65
C ILE A 163 0.71 -6.60 -10.01
N TRP A 164 -0.43 -7.24 -9.70
CA TRP A 164 -1.54 -6.56 -9.04
C TRP A 164 -2.06 -7.36 -7.86
N GLY A 165 -2.50 -6.66 -6.82
CA GLY A 165 -2.91 -7.29 -5.59
C GLY A 165 -3.21 -6.30 -4.50
N VAL A 166 -3.02 -6.74 -3.26
CA VAL A 166 -3.32 -5.98 -2.05
C VAL A 166 -2.11 -5.89 -1.13
N ALA A 167 -2.07 -4.84 -0.31
CA ALA A 167 -1.03 -4.61 0.67
C ALA A 167 -1.59 -4.50 2.10
N SER A 168 -0.80 -4.92 3.08
CA SER A 168 -1.05 -4.78 4.50
C SER A 168 0.25 -4.59 5.31
N SER A 169 0.09 -4.25 6.58
CA SER A 169 1.17 -4.12 7.56
C SER A 169 0.86 -4.95 8.80
N ALA A 170 1.84 -5.73 9.28
CA ALA A 170 1.74 -6.58 10.46
C ALA A 170 1.11 -5.84 11.65
N TRP A 171 1.69 -4.71 12.08
CA TRP A 171 1.17 -3.97 13.23
C TRP A 171 -0.27 -3.47 13.04
N GLN A 172 -0.64 -3.10 11.82
CA GLN A 172 -1.96 -2.51 11.53
C GLN A 172 -3.09 -3.54 11.48
N ILE A 173 -2.80 -4.80 11.10
CA ILE A 173 -3.84 -5.83 10.89
C ILE A 173 -3.76 -7.03 11.86
N GLU A 174 -2.58 -7.37 12.38
CA GLU A 174 -2.38 -8.65 13.05
C GLU A 174 -3.09 -8.75 14.41
N GLY A 175 -2.93 -7.74 15.27
CA GLY A 175 -3.34 -7.81 16.67
C GLY A 175 -2.54 -8.86 17.47
N GLY A 176 -2.95 -9.15 18.70
CA GLY A 176 -2.24 -10.07 19.59
C GLY A 176 -0.81 -9.59 19.87
N LEU A 177 -0.66 -8.33 20.25
CA LEU A 177 0.65 -7.67 20.39
C LEU A 177 1.48 -8.25 21.55
N GLN A 178 0.84 -8.84 22.56
CA GLN A 178 1.46 -9.44 23.75
C GLN A 178 1.41 -10.97 23.79
N VAL A 179 1.08 -11.64 22.68
CA VAL A 179 1.00 -13.11 22.61
C VAL A 179 2.21 -13.72 21.90
N GLU A 180 2.43 -15.02 22.17
CA GLU A 180 3.39 -15.87 21.45
C GLU A 180 4.80 -15.27 21.30
N GLY A 181 5.25 -14.59 22.35
CA GLY A 181 6.63 -14.16 22.50
C GLY A 181 7.03 -12.90 21.75
N ARG A 182 6.09 -12.15 21.16
CA ARG A 182 6.36 -10.83 20.57
C ARG A 182 6.94 -9.85 21.60
N GLY A 183 7.94 -9.05 21.21
CA GLY A 183 8.44 -7.90 21.96
C GLY A 183 7.75 -6.58 21.55
N PRO A 184 7.92 -5.49 22.31
CA PRO A 184 7.32 -4.21 21.97
C PRO A 184 8.02 -3.54 20.79
N ALA A 185 7.24 -2.96 19.86
CA ALA A 185 7.69 -2.10 18.78
C ALA A 185 7.45 -0.62 19.10
N GLY A 186 8.10 0.30 18.38
CA GLY A 186 7.89 1.76 18.58
C GLY A 186 6.42 2.20 18.48
N PHE A 187 5.68 1.62 17.53
CA PHE A 187 4.25 1.86 17.36
C PHE A 187 3.36 1.31 18.47
N ASP A 188 3.84 0.37 19.29
CA ASP A 188 3.03 -0.18 20.39
C ASP A 188 2.72 0.85 21.48
N SER A 189 3.33 2.03 21.45
CA SER A 189 2.91 3.16 22.30
C SER A 189 1.54 3.74 21.89
N ILE A 190 1.14 3.55 20.63
CA ILE A 190 -0.13 3.97 20.05
C ILE A 190 -1.22 2.97 20.43
N GLY A 191 -2.33 3.46 20.99
CA GLY A 191 -3.45 2.62 21.39
C GLY A 191 -3.25 1.82 22.69
N THR A 192 -2.29 2.23 23.51
CA THR A 192 -2.17 1.79 24.92
C THR A 192 -3.17 2.51 25.81
N ASP A 193 -3.41 2.00 27.02
CA ASP A 193 -4.24 2.68 28.04
C ASP A 193 -3.77 4.11 28.33
N ASN A 194 -2.45 4.33 28.23
CA ASN A 194 -1.81 5.61 28.50
C ASN A 194 -1.88 6.57 27.30
N SER A 195 -2.28 6.10 26.12
CA SER A 195 -2.35 6.92 24.90
C SER A 195 -3.53 7.90 24.92
N GLY A 196 -4.57 7.65 25.72
CA GLY A 196 -5.78 8.48 25.79
C GLY A 196 -6.62 8.48 24.51
N SER A 197 -6.27 7.65 23.50
CA SER A 197 -6.93 7.57 22.20
C SER A 197 -8.29 6.87 22.25
N GLY A 198 -8.53 6.03 23.28
CA GLY A 198 -9.73 5.20 23.40
C GLY A 198 -9.77 4.00 22.45
N ASN A 199 -8.75 3.85 21.60
CA ASN A 199 -8.59 2.75 20.65
C ASN A 199 -7.51 1.80 21.17
N ASP A 200 -7.75 0.49 21.05
CA ASP A 200 -6.83 -0.54 21.53
C ASP A 200 -6.15 -1.23 20.34
N SER A 201 -4.84 -1.02 20.20
CA SER A 201 -4.04 -1.60 19.10
C SER A 201 -3.75 -3.09 19.30
N ASN A 202 -3.99 -3.66 20.50
CA ASN A 202 -3.77 -5.07 20.77
C ASN A 202 -4.73 -5.98 19.99
N ILE A 203 -5.87 -5.46 19.54
CA ILE A 203 -6.87 -6.22 18.80
C ILE A 203 -6.65 -6.12 17.29
N ALA A 204 -6.52 -4.89 16.77
CA ALA A 204 -6.50 -4.60 15.33
C ALA A 204 -7.61 -5.40 14.59
N ASP A 205 -7.28 -6.07 13.49
CA ASP A 205 -8.23 -6.87 12.70
C ASP A 205 -8.16 -8.37 13.03
N MET A 206 -7.36 -8.74 14.04
CA MET A 206 -7.15 -10.13 14.44
C MET A 206 -6.56 -11.02 13.32
N HIS A 207 -5.92 -10.44 12.30
CA HIS A 207 -5.35 -11.21 11.18
C HIS A 207 -4.33 -12.25 11.64
N TYR A 208 -3.63 -12.04 12.77
CA TYR A 208 -2.71 -13.02 13.32
C TYR A 208 -3.38 -14.38 13.58
N PHE A 209 -4.67 -14.35 13.92
CA PHE A 209 -5.48 -15.55 14.17
C PHE A 209 -6.47 -15.85 13.03
N LEU A 210 -6.75 -14.90 12.14
CA LEU A 210 -7.73 -15.05 11.05
C LEU A 210 -7.11 -15.20 9.65
N TYR A 211 -5.78 -15.09 9.50
CA TYR A 211 -5.11 -15.06 8.20
C TYR A 211 -5.52 -16.21 7.27
N LYS A 212 -5.78 -17.42 7.78
CA LYS A 212 -6.22 -18.53 6.92
C LYS A 212 -7.56 -18.27 6.26
N GLN A 213 -8.50 -17.70 7.02
CA GLN A 213 -9.79 -17.30 6.49
C GLN A 213 -9.61 -16.12 5.53
N ASP A 214 -8.80 -15.14 5.89
CA ASP A 214 -8.52 -13.91 5.11
C ASP A 214 -7.90 -14.22 3.74
N ILE A 215 -6.88 -15.07 3.70
CA ILE A 215 -6.30 -15.58 2.45
C ILE A 215 -7.35 -16.31 1.60
N ALA A 216 -8.24 -17.10 2.22
CA ALA A 216 -9.32 -17.75 1.49
C ALA A 216 -10.31 -16.75 0.89
N ARG A 217 -10.52 -15.59 1.53
CA ARG A 217 -11.34 -14.48 1.03
C ARG A 217 -10.72 -13.87 -0.21
N LEU A 218 -9.45 -13.44 -0.09
CA LEU A 218 -8.68 -12.84 -1.18
C LEU A 218 -8.63 -13.74 -2.41
N ALA A 219 -8.40 -15.05 -2.20
CA ALA A 219 -8.39 -16.02 -3.28
C ALA A 219 -9.76 -16.22 -3.94
N ALA A 220 -10.85 -16.22 -3.15
CA ALA A 220 -12.21 -16.30 -3.68
C ALA A 220 -12.60 -15.05 -4.48
N LEU A 221 -12.00 -13.90 -4.15
CA LEU A 221 -12.16 -12.62 -4.87
C LEU A 221 -11.29 -12.53 -6.13
N GLY A 222 -10.30 -13.42 -6.28
CA GLY A 222 -9.44 -13.50 -7.46
C GLY A 222 -8.14 -12.69 -7.34
N VAL A 223 -7.68 -12.35 -6.13
CA VAL A 223 -6.51 -11.50 -5.88
C VAL A 223 -5.19 -12.28 -5.99
N PRO A 224 -4.35 -12.06 -7.01
CA PRO A 224 -3.22 -12.94 -7.27
C PRO A 224 -1.99 -12.64 -6.43
N TYR A 225 -1.84 -11.43 -5.86
CA TYR A 225 -0.71 -11.06 -5.01
C TYR A 225 -1.18 -10.52 -3.66
N TYR A 226 -0.54 -11.00 -2.59
CA TYR A 226 -0.72 -10.47 -1.23
C TYR A 226 0.61 -9.97 -0.69
N SER A 227 0.70 -8.65 -0.48
CA SER A 227 1.83 -8.01 0.17
C SER A 227 1.56 -7.84 1.65
N PHE A 228 2.38 -8.47 2.48
CA PHE A 228 2.33 -8.36 3.94
C PHE A 228 3.70 -7.91 4.47
N SER A 229 3.74 -7.43 5.71
CA SER A 229 5.01 -7.25 6.42
C SER A 229 5.21 -8.28 7.52
N ILE A 230 6.46 -8.46 7.92
CA ILE A 230 6.85 -9.36 9.00
C ILE A 230 7.20 -8.50 10.21
N SER A 231 6.57 -8.76 11.35
CA SER A 231 6.84 -7.97 12.54
C SER A 231 8.20 -8.33 13.13
N TRP A 232 9.15 -7.38 13.10
CA TRP A 232 10.51 -7.61 13.60
C TRP A 232 10.49 -8.10 15.04
N THR A 233 9.71 -7.43 15.89
CA THR A 233 9.63 -7.77 17.31
C THR A 233 8.90 -9.09 17.59
N ARG A 234 8.16 -9.67 16.63
CA ARG A 234 7.70 -11.05 16.73
C ARG A 234 8.84 -12.03 16.58
N VAL A 235 9.66 -11.87 15.55
CA VAL A 235 10.75 -12.81 15.22
C VAL A 235 11.92 -12.65 16.18
N MET A 236 12.26 -11.42 16.54
CA MET A 236 13.34 -11.07 17.45
C MET A 236 12.86 -10.09 18.51
N PRO A 237 12.37 -10.58 19.66
CA PRO A 237 11.73 -9.74 20.67
C PRO A 237 12.64 -8.65 21.25
N PHE A 238 13.95 -8.88 21.27
CA PHE A 238 14.95 -7.92 21.75
C PHE A 238 15.56 -7.06 20.63
N GLY A 239 15.23 -7.31 19.37
CA GLY A 239 15.65 -6.50 18.21
C GLY A 239 17.13 -6.56 17.80
N VAL A 240 18.03 -7.01 18.68
CA VAL A 240 19.49 -6.96 18.45
C VAL A 240 20.06 -8.29 17.95
N ALA A 241 21.15 -8.22 17.19
CA ALA A 241 21.88 -9.39 16.71
C ALA A 241 22.31 -10.32 17.86
N ASP A 242 22.39 -11.62 17.57
CA ASP A 242 22.69 -12.70 18.53
C ASP A 242 21.69 -12.85 19.70
N SER A 243 20.61 -12.08 19.72
CA SER A 243 19.48 -12.35 20.63
C SER A 243 18.66 -13.56 20.15
N PRO A 244 17.93 -14.22 21.06
CA PRO A 244 17.10 -15.38 20.73
C PRO A 244 16.02 -15.06 19.70
N VAL A 245 15.80 -16.01 18.79
CA VAL A 245 14.77 -15.97 17.76
C VAL A 245 13.52 -16.68 18.25
N ASN A 246 12.37 -16.06 18.12
CA ASN A 246 11.09 -16.62 18.51
C ASN A 246 10.58 -17.61 17.45
N THR A 247 10.47 -18.88 17.83
CA THR A 247 10.05 -19.96 16.93
C THR A 247 8.58 -19.81 16.52
N GLN A 248 7.71 -19.34 17.43
CA GLN A 248 6.28 -19.20 17.13
C GLN A 248 6.01 -18.20 16.01
N ALA A 249 6.77 -17.11 15.96
CA ALA A 249 6.69 -16.14 14.87
C ALA A 249 7.10 -16.75 13.52
N LEU A 250 8.20 -17.52 13.51
CA LEU A 250 8.65 -18.19 12.29
C LEU A 250 7.63 -19.21 11.80
N ASP A 251 7.02 -19.97 12.70
CA ASP A 251 5.97 -20.94 12.38
C ASP A 251 4.70 -20.23 11.84
N HIS A 252 4.34 -19.07 12.38
CA HIS A 252 3.22 -18.26 11.90
C HIS A 252 3.43 -17.81 10.44
N TYR A 253 4.56 -17.16 10.13
CA TYR A 253 4.81 -16.67 8.77
C TYR A 253 5.08 -17.79 7.76
N GLU A 254 5.65 -18.93 8.20
CA GLU A 254 5.76 -20.15 7.39
C GLU A 254 4.37 -20.64 6.95
N ASP A 255 3.41 -20.73 7.88
CA ASP A 255 2.04 -21.18 7.60
C ASP A 255 1.26 -20.14 6.78
N LEU A 256 1.45 -18.83 7.02
CA LEU A 256 0.86 -17.76 6.20
C LEU A 256 1.30 -17.87 4.73
N ILE A 257 2.59 -18.00 4.47
CA ILE A 257 3.14 -18.16 3.11
C ILE A 257 2.64 -19.44 2.47
N LYS A 258 2.62 -20.55 3.22
CA LYS A 258 2.08 -21.82 2.72
C LYS A 258 0.62 -21.68 2.32
N ILE A 259 -0.20 -21.05 3.16
CA ILE A 259 -1.62 -20.85 2.93
C ILE A 259 -1.87 -19.95 1.71
N CYS A 260 -1.03 -18.94 1.46
CA CYS A 260 -1.09 -18.17 0.20
C CYS A 260 -1.00 -19.10 -1.02
N TYR A 261 0.00 -19.98 -1.07
CA TYR A 261 0.18 -20.91 -2.19
C TYR A 261 -0.93 -21.98 -2.29
N ASP A 262 -1.40 -22.50 -1.16
CA ASP A 262 -2.53 -23.43 -1.11
C ASP A 262 -3.79 -22.82 -1.75
N TYR A 263 -3.98 -21.51 -1.61
CA TYR A 263 -5.08 -20.74 -2.17
C TYR A 263 -4.74 -19.98 -3.47
N GLY A 264 -3.57 -20.24 -4.05
CA GLY A 264 -3.16 -19.70 -5.33
C GLY A 264 -2.80 -18.22 -5.35
N ILE A 265 -2.43 -17.66 -4.20
CA ILE A 265 -1.92 -16.30 -4.03
C ILE A 265 -0.38 -16.32 -4.01
N ILE A 266 0.22 -15.35 -4.68
CA ILE A 266 1.66 -15.11 -4.67
C ILE A 266 2.00 -14.14 -3.52
N PRO A 267 2.80 -14.56 -2.53
CA PRO A 267 3.20 -13.70 -1.42
C PRO A 267 4.25 -12.66 -1.85
N VAL A 268 4.11 -11.44 -1.35
CA VAL A 268 5.10 -10.36 -1.40
C VAL A 268 5.39 -9.96 0.05
N ALA A 269 6.67 -9.82 0.42
CA ALA A 269 7.03 -9.61 1.83
C ALA A 269 7.84 -8.35 2.03
N THR A 270 7.42 -7.54 3.00
CA THR A 270 8.19 -6.42 3.55
C THR A 270 8.85 -6.87 4.86
N LEU A 271 10.18 -6.75 4.99
CA LEU A 271 10.87 -7.19 6.20
C LEU A 271 10.49 -6.36 7.42
N VAL A 272 10.32 -5.04 7.30
CA VAL A 272 9.87 -4.16 8.39
C VAL A 272 8.97 -3.05 7.84
N HIS A 273 7.83 -2.83 8.49
CA HIS A 273 6.88 -1.79 8.13
C HIS A 273 6.73 -0.77 9.26
N ALA A 274 7.84 -0.06 9.52
CA ALA A 274 8.03 0.93 10.59
C ALA A 274 7.83 0.44 12.04
N ASP A 275 7.34 -0.78 12.25
CA ASP A 275 7.19 -1.48 13.53
C ASP A 275 8.52 -2.04 14.08
N ASN A 276 9.54 -1.16 14.09
CA ASN A 276 10.87 -1.45 14.59
C ASN A 276 10.89 -1.73 16.10
N PRO A 277 11.84 -2.56 16.59
CA PRO A 277 12.09 -2.72 18.02
C PRO A 277 12.36 -1.36 18.69
N VAL A 278 11.85 -1.18 19.91
CA VAL A 278 12.07 0.05 20.68
C VAL A 278 13.57 0.30 20.88
N GLY A 279 14.02 1.53 20.60
CA GLY A 279 15.42 1.94 20.78
C GLY A 279 16.38 1.46 19.69
N ILE A 280 15.91 0.80 18.62
CA ILE A 280 16.81 0.26 17.59
C ILE A 280 17.64 1.34 16.86
N PHE A 281 17.15 2.59 16.87
CA PHE A 281 17.83 3.73 16.25
C PHE A 281 18.71 4.53 17.22
N ASP A 282 18.84 4.11 18.48
CA ASP A 282 19.73 4.76 19.47
C ASP A 282 21.21 4.55 19.12
N ASP A 283 21.52 3.47 18.39
CA ASP A 283 22.84 3.16 17.84
C ASP A 283 22.74 2.89 16.33
N LEU A 284 22.87 3.97 15.55
CA LEU A 284 22.80 3.93 14.09
C LEU A 284 23.96 3.16 13.43
N ASP A 285 25.09 3.00 14.13
CA ASP A 285 26.24 2.24 13.62
C ASP A 285 26.01 0.72 13.77
N ALA A 286 25.34 0.30 14.85
CA ALA A 286 24.97 -1.09 15.07
C ALA A 286 23.72 -1.53 14.28
N TYR A 287 22.84 -0.59 13.91
CA TYR A 287 21.57 -0.85 13.22
C TYR A 287 21.70 -1.78 12.00
N PRO A 288 22.62 -1.57 11.04
CA PRO A 288 22.76 -2.46 9.88
C PRO A 288 23.03 -3.93 10.24
N ALA A 289 23.85 -4.18 11.26
CA ALA A 289 24.17 -5.53 11.70
C ALA A 289 22.96 -6.22 12.36
N HIS A 290 22.19 -5.49 13.16
CA HIS A 290 20.95 -5.99 13.77
C HIS A 290 19.89 -6.30 12.71
N PHE A 291 19.70 -5.40 11.75
CA PHE A 291 18.77 -5.58 10.64
C PHE A 291 19.16 -6.77 9.75
N LEU A 292 20.45 -6.91 9.40
CA LEU A 292 20.93 -8.04 8.62
C LEU A 292 20.74 -9.37 9.35
N TYR A 293 21.04 -9.43 10.66
CA TYR A 293 20.81 -10.64 11.45
C TYR A 293 19.33 -11.06 11.42
N TYR A 294 18.42 -10.09 11.58
CA TYR A 294 16.97 -10.29 11.47
C TYR A 294 16.55 -10.79 10.07
N ALA A 295 16.98 -10.10 9.01
CA ALA A 295 16.68 -10.46 7.64
C ALA A 295 17.15 -11.89 7.30
N LYS A 296 18.34 -12.30 7.78
CA LYS A 296 18.87 -13.65 7.60
C LYS A 296 17.93 -14.71 8.19
N GLN A 297 17.35 -14.49 9.39
CA GLN A 297 16.43 -15.46 10.00
C GLN A 297 15.18 -15.71 9.15
N ILE A 298 14.69 -14.67 8.50
CA ILE A 298 13.46 -14.70 7.69
C ILE A 298 13.76 -15.24 6.30
N MET A 299 14.69 -14.61 5.59
CA MET A 299 14.89 -14.89 4.17
C MET A 299 15.48 -16.27 3.94
N THR A 300 16.31 -16.80 4.85
CA THR A 300 16.76 -18.20 4.74
C THR A 300 15.63 -19.22 4.77
N ARG A 301 14.50 -18.88 5.40
CA ARG A 301 13.34 -19.76 5.53
C ARG A 301 12.32 -19.58 4.41
N PHE A 302 12.12 -18.34 3.97
CA PHE A 302 10.95 -17.98 3.18
C PHE A 302 11.29 -17.54 1.75
N ALA A 303 12.52 -17.12 1.47
CA ALA A 303 12.86 -16.54 0.18
C ALA A 303 13.01 -17.56 -0.95
N ASP A 304 12.93 -18.86 -0.64
CA ASP A 304 12.71 -19.89 -1.64
C ASP A 304 11.32 -19.78 -2.29
N ARG A 305 10.33 -19.22 -1.59
CA ARG A 305 8.92 -19.13 -2.01
C ARG A 305 8.41 -17.70 -2.18
N VAL A 306 9.12 -16.69 -1.71
CA VAL A 306 8.70 -15.29 -1.87
C VAL A 306 9.48 -14.64 -3.03
N PRO A 307 8.81 -14.28 -4.16
CA PRO A 307 9.46 -13.68 -5.33
C PRO A 307 9.89 -12.23 -5.17
N ILE A 308 9.23 -11.46 -4.31
CA ILE A 308 9.38 -10.01 -4.21
C ILE A 308 9.53 -9.63 -2.74
N TRP A 309 10.61 -8.93 -2.45
CA TRP A 309 11.00 -8.48 -1.12
C TRP A 309 11.12 -6.95 -1.08
N PHE A 310 10.60 -6.36 -0.02
CA PHE A 310 10.93 -5.00 0.36
C PHE A 310 11.68 -5.04 1.69
N THR A 311 12.81 -4.36 1.80
CA THR A 311 13.52 -4.34 3.10
C THR A 311 12.80 -3.45 4.09
N LEU A 312 12.46 -2.22 3.68
CA LEU A 312 11.89 -1.21 4.55
C LEU A 312 10.67 -0.60 3.87
N ASN A 313 9.62 -0.39 4.66
CA ASN A 313 8.53 0.50 4.29
C ASN A 313 8.87 1.94 4.65
N GLU A 314 8.76 2.85 3.69
CA GLU A 314 8.82 4.30 3.90
C GLU A 314 10.00 4.80 4.75
N PRO A 315 11.24 4.31 4.51
CA PRO A 315 12.39 4.72 5.31
C PRO A 315 12.66 6.23 5.15
N ASN A 316 12.21 6.82 4.04
CA ASN A 316 12.33 8.25 3.76
C ASN A 316 11.44 9.14 4.65
N LEU A 317 10.56 8.54 5.47
CA LEU A 317 9.79 9.20 6.51
C LEU A 317 10.33 8.94 7.92
N ALA A 318 11.52 8.35 8.06
CA ALA A 318 12.10 8.08 9.38
C ALA A 318 12.22 9.33 10.26
N VAL A 319 12.41 10.52 9.68
CA VAL A 319 12.39 11.80 10.41
C VAL A 319 11.09 12.57 10.12
N PRO A 320 10.31 12.97 11.13
CA PRO A 320 10.57 12.87 12.57
C PRO A 320 9.96 11.63 13.25
N TYR A 321 9.37 10.69 12.50
CA TYR A 321 8.47 9.67 13.07
C TYR A 321 9.18 8.54 13.82
N GLN A 322 10.40 8.17 13.41
CA GLN A 322 11.18 7.06 13.97
C GLN A 322 12.47 7.53 14.64
N SER A 323 13.04 8.65 14.18
CA SER A 323 14.25 9.26 14.73
C SER A 323 14.23 10.78 14.53
N SER A 324 14.99 11.50 15.36
CA SER A 324 15.29 12.92 15.16
C SER A 324 16.64 13.16 14.48
N ASP A 325 17.48 12.13 14.38
CA ASP A 325 18.79 12.17 13.73
C ASP A 325 18.66 11.81 12.25
N TYR A 326 19.03 12.74 11.37
CA TYR A 326 18.99 12.54 9.91
C TYR A 326 19.99 11.49 9.42
N ASN A 327 21.01 11.10 10.20
CA ASN A 327 21.89 9.99 9.85
C ASN A 327 21.15 8.64 9.79
N VAL A 328 19.91 8.57 10.32
CA VAL A 328 19.05 7.38 10.19
C VAL A 328 18.84 6.97 8.73
N PHE A 329 18.76 7.94 7.80
CA PHE A 329 18.59 7.65 6.37
C PHE A 329 19.80 6.89 5.80
N SER A 330 21.02 7.31 6.16
CA SER A 330 22.26 6.62 5.80
C SER A 330 22.35 5.24 6.45
N ALA A 331 21.99 5.11 7.72
CA ALA A 331 21.99 3.83 8.43
C ALA A 331 21.00 2.83 7.80
N GLN A 332 19.81 3.28 7.44
CA GLN A 332 18.80 2.48 6.75
C GLN A 332 19.22 2.10 5.32
N ALA A 333 19.85 3.01 4.57
CA ALA A 333 20.39 2.71 3.25
C ALA A 333 21.52 1.65 3.32
N LYS A 334 22.42 1.74 4.32
CA LYS A 334 23.46 0.73 4.56
C LYS A 334 22.85 -0.62 4.94
N ALA A 335 21.87 -0.63 5.84
CA ALA A 335 21.17 -1.86 6.24
C ALA A 335 20.46 -2.54 5.06
N HIS A 336 19.83 -1.76 4.18
CA HIS A 336 19.26 -2.26 2.94
C HIS A 336 20.32 -2.88 2.03
N ALA A 337 21.44 -2.18 1.80
CA ALA A 337 22.55 -2.66 0.98
C ALA A 337 23.17 -3.96 1.51
N GLU A 338 23.39 -4.06 2.82
CA GLU A 338 23.87 -5.29 3.49
C GLU A 338 22.95 -6.50 3.22
N VAL A 339 21.64 -6.31 3.34
CA VAL A 339 20.66 -7.36 3.03
C VAL A 339 20.68 -7.70 1.54
N TYR A 340 20.76 -6.70 0.66
CA TYR A 340 20.82 -6.91 -0.79
C TYR A 340 22.04 -7.73 -1.21
N HIS A 341 23.23 -7.32 -0.79
CA HIS A 341 24.49 -8.02 -1.10
C HIS A 341 24.47 -9.43 -0.55
N TRP A 342 24.08 -9.61 0.72
CA TRP A 342 23.95 -10.96 1.28
C TRP A 342 22.96 -11.81 0.48
N TYR A 343 21.77 -11.27 0.16
CA TYR A 343 20.72 -11.99 -0.56
C TYR A 343 21.15 -12.43 -1.96
N LYS A 344 21.77 -11.53 -2.73
CA LYS A 344 22.18 -11.80 -4.12
C LYS A 344 23.48 -12.60 -4.20
N GLU A 345 24.46 -12.28 -3.35
CA GLU A 345 25.84 -12.74 -3.51
C GLU A 345 26.17 -13.96 -2.65
N GLU A 346 25.71 -14.03 -1.40
CA GLU A 346 25.99 -15.16 -0.52
C GLU A 346 24.85 -16.19 -0.57
N PHE A 347 23.63 -15.70 -0.40
CA PHE A 347 22.42 -16.51 -0.33
C PHE A 347 21.95 -17.01 -1.71
N LYS A 348 22.41 -16.37 -2.80
CA LYS A 348 22.07 -16.73 -4.20
C LYS A 348 20.57 -16.67 -4.50
N GLY A 349 19.88 -15.72 -3.88
CA GLY A 349 18.50 -15.40 -4.18
C GLY A 349 18.33 -14.80 -5.57
N THR A 350 17.27 -15.21 -6.26
CA THR A 350 16.86 -14.78 -7.60
C THR A 350 15.58 -13.96 -7.60
N GLY A 351 14.91 -13.86 -6.45
CA GLY A 351 13.79 -12.95 -6.24
C GLY A 351 14.22 -11.48 -6.39
N ARG A 352 13.22 -10.61 -6.54
CA ARG A 352 13.42 -9.18 -6.68
C ARG A 352 13.39 -8.52 -5.31
N ILE A 353 14.27 -7.56 -5.06
CA ILE A 353 14.40 -6.86 -3.79
C ILE A 353 14.52 -5.35 -4.02
N SER A 354 13.81 -4.57 -3.21
CA SER A 354 13.86 -3.11 -3.22
C SER A 354 13.51 -2.54 -1.83
N THR A 355 13.33 -1.23 -1.72
CA THR A 355 12.81 -0.51 -0.55
C THR A 355 11.69 0.42 -1.00
N LYS A 356 10.63 0.57 -0.19
CA LYS A 356 9.44 1.35 -0.57
C LYS A 356 9.59 2.81 -0.14
N PHE A 357 9.49 3.76 -1.06
CA PHE A 357 9.44 5.20 -0.74
C PHE A 357 7.99 5.68 -0.61
N ALA A 358 7.72 6.77 0.10
CA ALA A 358 6.37 7.34 0.10
C ALA A 358 6.32 8.85 0.29
N ASN A 359 5.11 9.30 0.63
CA ASN A 359 4.62 10.66 0.74
C ASN A 359 4.29 11.27 -0.63
N ASN A 360 3.65 12.43 -0.57
CA ASN A 360 3.09 13.10 -1.71
C ASN A 360 4.20 13.81 -2.48
N LEU A 361 4.51 13.33 -3.69
CA LEU A 361 5.51 13.98 -4.52
C LEU A 361 5.06 15.39 -4.91
N ALA A 362 6.03 16.30 -4.98
CA ALA A 362 5.76 17.70 -5.19
C ALA A 362 5.67 18.04 -6.69
N VAL A 363 4.62 18.76 -7.06
CA VAL A 363 4.53 19.52 -8.30
C VAL A 363 4.65 21.02 -7.97
N PRO A 364 5.28 21.84 -8.82
CA PRO A 364 5.34 23.28 -8.56
C PRO A 364 3.92 23.88 -8.60
N LEU A 365 3.59 24.77 -7.64
CA LEU A 365 2.30 25.47 -7.63
C LEU A 365 2.08 26.30 -8.92
N ASP A 366 3.15 26.88 -9.45
CA ASP A 366 3.18 27.51 -10.77
C ASP A 366 4.43 27.01 -11.53
N PRO A 367 4.29 26.12 -12.52
CA PRO A 367 5.42 25.60 -13.28
C PRO A 367 6.12 26.66 -14.15
N SER A 368 5.52 27.84 -14.36
CA SER A 368 6.15 28.96 -15.07
C SER A 368 7.00 29.86 -14.16
N ASN A 369 6.87 29.70 -12.84
CA ASN A 369 7.63 30.44 -11.84
C ASN A 369 8.80 29.58 -11.32
N SER A 370 10.02 30.00 -11.64
CA SER A 370 11.23 29.26 -11.26
C SER A 370 11.34 29.03 -9.75
N SER A 371 10.86 29.95 -8.91
CA SER A 371 10.92 29.78 -7.45
C SER A 371 10.00 28.66 -6.93
N HIS A 372 8.89 28.37 -7.62
CA HIS A 372 8.00 27.26 -7.29
C HIS A 372 8.60 25.93 -7.79
N VAL A 373 9.27 25.95 -8.95
CA VAL A 373 10.05 24.81 -9.45
C VAL A 373 11.21 24.48 -8.50
N ASP A 374 11.97 25.48 -8.05
CA ASP A 374 13.05 25.31 -7.07
C ASP A 374 12.53 24.73 -5.75
N ALA A 375 11.34 25.18 -5.30
CA ALA A 375 10.70 24.64 -4.10
C ALA A 375 10.28 23.17 -4.27
N ALA A 376 9.70 22.80 -5.42
CA ALA A 376 9.37 21.40 -5.71
C ALA A 376 10.62 20.50 -5.74
N ILE A 377 11.69 20.94 -6.40
CA ILE A 377 12.97 20.22 -6.43
C ILE A 377 13.52 20.08 -5.00
N ARG A 378 13.60 21.17 -4.25
CA ARG A 378 14.11 21.14 -2.87
C ARG A 378 13.32 20.17 -1.98
N TYR A 379 12.00 20.18 -2.08
CA TYR A 379 11.16 19.23 -1.33
C TYR A 379 11.50 17.78 -1.70
N GLN A 380 11.64 17.49 -2.99
CA GLN A 380 12.01 16.16 -3.49
C GLN A 380 13.42 15.72 -3.05
N GLU A 381 14.38 16.64 -2.95
CA GLU A 381 15.74 16.32 -2.44
C GLU A 381 15.69 15.87 -0.97
N TYR A 382 14.92 16.56 -0.12
CA TYR A 382 14.72 16.15 1.27
C TYR A 382 13.89 14.87 1.39
N LEU A 383 12.86 14.71 0.56
CA LEU A 383 11.93 13.59 0.65
C LEU A 383 12.47 12.30 0.03
N LEU A 384 13.09 12.39 -1.15
CA LEU A 384 13.59 11.23 -1.90
C LEU A 384 15.11 11.25 -2.00
N GLY A 385 15.68 12.38 -2.44
CA GLY A 385 17.10 12.48 -2.81
C GLY A 385 18.06 12.01 -1.72
N ILE A 386 17.74 12.29 -0.45
CA ILE A 386 18.52 11.86 0.73
C ILE A 386 18.84 10.37 0.78
N MET A 387 17.98 9.52 0.21
CA MET A 387 18.21 8.08 0.10
C MET A 387 18.29 7.61 -1.36
N ALA A 388 17.48 8.17 -2.25
CA ALA A 388 17.39 7.73 -3.64
C ALA A 388 18.62 8.10 -4.47
N ASN A 389 19.32 9.20 -4.17
CA ASN A 389 20.55 9.57 -4.88
C ASN A 389 21.65 8.50 -4.70
N PRO A 390 21.99 8.06 -3.47
CA PRO A 390 22.96 6.98 -3.31
C PRO A 390 22.46 5.63 -3.84
N LEU A 391 21.18 5.28 -3.64
CA LEU A 391 20.63 3.99 -4.06
C LEU A 391 20.55 3.80 -5.58
N PHE A 392 20.10 4.82 -6.32
CA PHE A 392 19.80 4.70 -7.75
C PHE A 392 20.85 5.36 -8.65
N LEU A 393 21.51 6.42 -8.18
CA LEU A 393 22.40 7.24 -9.02
C LEU A 393 23.88 7.06 -8.67
N GLY A 394 24.20 6.40 -7.55
CA GLY A 394 25.57 6.37 -7.02
C GLY A 394 26.10 7.77 -6.71
N GLN A 395 25.21 8.65 -6.25
CA GLN A 395 25.51 10.03 -5.91
C GLN A 395 25.45 10.25 -4.40
N GLN A 396 26.07 11.34 -3.94
CA GLN A 396 26.01 11.76 -2.56
C GLN A 396 24.58 12.18 -2.15
N ILE A 397 24.31 12.16 -0.84
CA ILE A 397 23.19 12.87 -0.21
C ILE A 397 23.13 14.31 -0.74
N PRO A 398 21.94 14.88 -0.98
CA PRO A 398 21.82 16.22 -1.57
C PRO A 398 22.54 17.31 -0.77
N ASP A 399 23.21 18.23 -1.47
CA ASP A 399 23.92 19.36 -0.86
C ASP A 399 23.00 20.20 0.04
N VAL A 400 21.72 20.37 -0.34
CA VAL A 400 20.74 21.11 0.49
C VAL A 400 20.55 20.50 1.88
N VAL A 401 20.80 19.19 2.05
CA VAL A 401 20.78 18.49 3.33
C VAL A 401 22.14 18.60 4.01
N LEU A 402 23.23 18.28 3.30
CA LEU A 402 24.59 18.23 3.85
C LEU A 402 25.12 19.60 4.30
N ASP A 403 24.79 20.65 3.55
CA ASP A 403 25.23 22.02 3.85
C ASP A 403 24.45 22.63 5.02
N ASN A 404 23.46 21.94 5.59
CA ASN A 404 22.74 22.39 6.77
C ASN A 404 23.42 21.85 8.06
N PRO A 405 24.28 22.65 8.73
CA PRO A 405 25.07 22.17 9.86
C PRO A 405 24.24 21.80 11.08
N ALA A 406 23.00 22.28 11.18
CA ALA A 406 22.11 21.96 12.29
C ALA A 406 21.44 20.58 12.16
N LEU A 407 21.48 19.95 10.98
CA LEU A 407 21.03 18.57 10.79
C LEU A 407 22.10 17.54 11.17
N ASN A 408 23.37 17.97 11.27
CA ASN A 408 24.51 17.13 11.63
C ASN A 408 24.60 15.82 10.80
N VAL A 409 24.28 15.90 9.50
CA VAL A 409 24.33 14.76 8.58
C VAL A 409 25.77 14.51 8.17
N THR A 410 26.21 13.26 8.29
CA THR A 410 27.53 12.83 7.85
C THR A 410 27.47 12.45 6.38
N ALA A 411 28.34 13.07 5.57
CA ALA A 411 28.49 12.70 4.17
C ALA A 411 28.98 11.25 4.04
N LEU A 412 28.41 10.51 3.08
CA LEU A 412 28.86 9.15 2.77
C LEU A 412 30.26 9.18 2.15
N THR A 413 31.09 8.21 2.50
CA THR A 413 32.38 7.98 1.84
C THR A 413 32.17 7.44 0.41
N GLU A 414 33.21 7.53 -0.44
CA GLU A 414 33.15 6.95 -1.79
C GLU A 414 32.89 5.43 -1.77
N GLU A 415 33.43 4.73 -0.77
CA GLU A 415 33.21 3.30 -0.56
C GLU A 415 31.75 3.00 -0.20
N GLU A 416 31.15 3.78 0.72
CA GLU A 416 29.74 3.63 1.09
C GLU A 416 28.80 3.95 -0.07
N ILE A 417 29.06 5.01 -0.84
CA ILE A 417 28.26 5.31 -2.05
C ILE A 417 28.36 4.16 -3.04
N SER A 418 29.57 3.64 -3.29
CA SER A 418 29.76 2.52 -4.21
C SER A 418 29.10 1.24 -3.73
N TYR A 419 29.04 1.00 -2.42
CA TYR A 419 28.42 -0.17 -1.82
C TYR A 419 26.88 -0.08 -1.85
N ILE A 420 26.32 1.11 -1.63
CA ILE A 420 24.86 1.33 -1.64
C ILE A 420 24.30 1.37 -3.07
N ASN A 421 25.07 1.88 -4.02
CA ASN A 421 24.60 2.09 -5.39
C ASN A 421 24.16 0.80 -6.08
N GLY A 422 22.96 0.82 -6.68
CA GLY A 422 22.44 -0.29 -7.46
C GLY A 422 21.95 -1.47 -6.62
N THR A 423 21.75 -1.28 -5.30
CA THR A 423 21.18 -2.30 -4.40
C THR A 423 19.64 -2.37 -4.46
N VAL A 424 19.05 -1.89 -5.55
CA VAL A 424 17.60 -1.86 -5.79
C VAL A 424 17.29 -2.46 -7.16
N ASP A 425 16.41 -3.47 -7.21
CA ASP A 425 16.06 -4.10 -8.49
C ASP A 425 15.09 -3.26 -9.32
N PHE A 426 14.31 -2.36 -8.69
CA PHE A 426 13.29 -1.50 -9.29
C PHE A 426 12.87 -0.40 -8.31
N TRP A 427 12.18 0.64 -8.79
CA TRP A 427 11.60 1.67 -7.93
C TRP A 427 10.29 1.19 -7.32
N ALA A 428 10.16 1.25 -6.00
CA ALA A 428 8.96 0.93 -5.26
C ALA A 428 8.52 2.15 -4.45
N PHE A 429 7.26 2.54 -4.57
CA PHE A 429 6.75 3.69 -3.84
C PHE A 429 5.24 3.68 -3.63
N ASP A 430 4.79 4.51 -2.69
CA ASP A 430 3.42 4.60 -2.20
C ASP A 430 2.81 6.00 -2.52
N PRO A 431 2.51 6.28 -3.81
CA PRO A 431 2.00 7.57 -4.28
C PRO A 431 0.49 7.71 -4.10
N TYR A 432 0.03 8.10 -2.92
CA TYR A 432 -1.41 8.31 -2.68
C TYR A 432 -1.97 9.58 -3.37
N VAL A 433 -1.21 10.67 -3.40
CA VAL A 433 -1.59 11.92 -4.07
C VAL A 433 -0.35 12.77 -4.33
N ALA A 434 -0.38 13.66 -5.33
CA ALA A 434 0.62 14.71 -5.44
C ALA A 434 0.29 15.89 -4.51
N GLN A 435 1.22 16.83 -4.33
CA GLN A 435 0.95 18.10 -3.65
C GLN A 435 1.67 19.27 -4.35
N PHE A 436 1.12 20.47 -4.23
CA PHE A 436 1.82 21.67 -4.71
C PHE A 436 2.93 22.05 -3.75
N ALA A 437 4.06 22.48 -4.30
CA ALA A 437 5.18 23.08 -3.58
C ALA A 437 5.44 24.51 -4.06
N TYR A 438 5.75 25.38 -3.10
CA TYR A 438 6.04 26.80 -3.33
C TYR A 438 6.93 27.35 -2.20
N PRO A 439 7.67 28.44 -2.43
CA PRO A 439 8.55 28.99 -1.41
C PRO A 439 7.73 29.57 -0.23
N PRO A 440 8.28 29.54 0.99
CA PRO A 440 7.67 30.22 2.14
C PRO A 440 7.62 31.74 1.93
N GLU A 441 6.81 32.43 2.72
CA GLU A 441 6.84 33.90 2.78
C GLU A 441 8.27 34.38 3.13
N GLY A 442 8.80 35.35 2.37
CA GLY A 442 10.19 35.80 2.49
C GLY A 442 11.21 34.95 1.74
N GLY A 443 10.81 33.80 1.16
CA GLY A 443 11.63 32.95 0.32
C GLY A 443 12.49 31.92 1.06
N ILE A 444 12.99 30.93 0.33
CA ILE A 444 13.76 29.78 0.87
C ILE A 444 14.95 30.24 1.72
N LYS A 445 15.76 31.17 1.21
CA LYS A 445 16.97 31.66 1.92
C LYS A 445 16.69 32.31 3.27
N ALA A 446 15.55 33.01 3.40
CA ALA A 446 15.16 33.62 4.67
C ALA A 446 14.76 32.55 5.70
N CYS A 447 14.08 31.49 5.25
CA CYS A 447 13.77 30.32 6.08
C CYS A 447 15.04 29.56 6.49
N GLU A 448 15.99 29.32 5.56
CA GLU A 448 17.24 28.62 5.86
C GLU A 448 18.06 29.32 6.95
N ALA A 449 18.04 30.66 6.96
CA ALA A 449 18.72 31.47 7.97
C ALA A 449 18.02 31.48 9.35
N ASN A 450 16.83 30.87 9.47
CA ASN A 450 16.04 30.86 10.70
C ASN A 450 15.60 29.43 11.07
N ALA A 451 16.41 28.75 11.89
CA ALA A 451 16.13 27.40 12.38
C ALA A 451 14.85 27.28 13.24
N SER A 452 14.27 28.39 13.68
CA SER A 452 12.97 28.41 14.39
C SER A 452 11.78 28.59 13.45
N HIS A 453 12.00 28.73 12.15
CA HIS A 453 10.92 28.81 11.17
C HIS A 453 10.18 27.46 11.09
N PRO A 454 8.83 27.42 11.05
CA PRO A 454 8.07 26.16 11.13
C PRO A 454 8.29 25.22 9.93
N LEU A 455 8.73 25.75 8.79
CA LEU A 455 9.07 24.96 7.60
C LEU A 455 10.55 24.57 7.55
N TRP A 456 11.39 25.02 8.48
CA TRP A 456 12.78 24.58 8.56
C TRP A 456 12.82 23.09 8.97
N PRO A 457 13.70 22.26 8.39
CA PRO A 457 14.82 22.57 7.49
C PRO A 457 14.48 22.54 5.99
N ILE A 458 13.33 21.97 5.62
CA ILE A 458 12.95 21.77 4.22
C ILE A 458 12.73 23.11 3.52
N CYS A 459 12.23 24.12 4.23
CA CYS A 459 11.98 25.47 3.76
C CYS A 459 11.13 25.54 2.48
N VAL A 460 10.13 24.65 2.40
CA VAL A 460 9.14 24.59 1.34
C VAL A 460 7.76 24.55 1.99
N ALA A 461 6.85 25.37 1.49
CA ALA A 461 5.44 25.26 1.83
C ALA A 461 4.78 24.29 0.85
N THR A 462 3.89 23.44 1.36
CA THR A 462 3.10 22.54 0.53
C THR A 462 1.61 22.75 0.73
N GLY A 463 0.81 22.35 -0.26
CA GLY A 463 -0.64 22.43 -0.18
C GLY A 463 -1.35 21.78 -1.36
N THR A 464 -2.67 21.73 -1.27
CA THR A 464 -3.53 21.10 -2.28
C THR A 464 -4.40 22.12 -3.03
N THR A 465 -4.16 23.42 -2.81
CA THR A 465 -4.93 24.52 -3.42
C THR A 465 -4.09 25.21 -4.49
N GLN A 466 -4.65 25.38 -5.67
CA GLN A 466 -4.07 26.12 -6.80
C GLN A 466 -4.08 27.63 -6.53
N GLU A 467 -3.29 28.41 -7.28
CA GLU A 467 -3.26 29.88 -7.14
C GLU A 467 -4.62 30.56 -7.35
N ASN A 468 -5.49 29.94 -8.16
CA ASN A 468 -6.84 30.42 -8.42
C ASN A 468 -7.86 30.05 -7.33
N GLY A 469 -7.43 29.39 -6.25
CA GLY A 469 -8.27 28.98 -5.12
C GLY A 469 -9.01 27.65 -5.27
N TRP A 470 -8.84 26.94 -6.38
CA TRP A 470 -9.42 25.60 -6.56
C TRP A 470 -8.53 24.51 -5.95
N LEU A 471 -9.16 23.49 -5.37
CA LEU A 471 -8.44 22.29 -4.94
C LEU A 471 -7.89 21.50 -6.12
N MET A 472 -6.82 20.74 -5.87
CA MET A 472 -6.20 19.79 -6.79
C MET A 472 -7.14 18.61 -7.10
N GLY A 473 -8.00 18.21 -6.16
CA GLY A 473 -8.86 17.05 -6.33
C GLY A 473 -10.00 17.00 -5.31
N VAL A 474 -10.75 15.90 -5.35
CA VAL A 474 -11.79 15.60 -4.35
C VAL A 474 -11.12 15.06 -3.09
N GLN A 475 -11.42 15.67 -1.94
CA GLN A 475 -10.86 15.27 -0.64
C GLN A 475 -11.42 13.91 -0.19
N SER A 476 -10.61 13.19 0.57
CA SER A 476 -10.99 11.99 1.31
C SER A 476 -11.21 12.32 2.80
N ASN A 477 -11.42 11.31 3.63
CA ASN A 477 -11.44 11.45 5.10
C ASN A 477 -10.05 11.82 5.67
N ALA A 478 -8.99 11.55 4.91
CA ALA A 478 -7.60 11.82 5.25
C ALA A 478 -6.93 12.64 4.13
N TYR A 479 -5.60 12.52 3.99
CA TYR A 479 -4.84 13.29 3.01
C TYR A 479 -4.96 12.82 1.54
N PRO A 480 -5.25 11.55 1.19
CA PRO A 480 -5.41 11.16 -0.21
C PRO A 480 -6.52 11.96 -0.89
N MET A 481 -6.38 12.22 -2.19
CA MET A 481 -7.38 12.93 -2.99
C MET A 481 -7.60 12.25 -4.33
N ILE A 482 -8.80 12.35 -4.88
CA ILE A 482 -9.06 12.01 -6.29
C ILE A 482 -8.50 13.16 -7.14
N ALA A 483 -7.23 13.04 -7.53
CA ALA A 483 -6.46 14.05 -8.24
C ALA A 483 -5.66 13.42 -9.40
N GLN A 484 -6.34 12.65 -10.25
CA GLN A 484 -5.70 11.78 -11.23
C GLN A 484 -4.79 12.51 -12.22
N GLN A 485 -5.09 13.77 -12.53
CA GLN A 485 -4.32 14.58 -13.46
C GLN A 485 -2.87 14.88 -12.98
N TYR A 486 -2.48 14.42 -11.79
CA TYR A 486 -1.12 14.52 -11.27
C TYR A 486 -0.41 13.16 -11.10
N VAL A 487 -1.07 12.05 -11.41
CA VAL A 487 -0.49 10.69 -11.24
C VAL A 487 0.70 10.48 -12.17
N ARG A 488 0.57 10.91 -13.43
CA ARG A 488 1.63 10.73 -14.45
C ARG A 488 2.86 11.59 -14.16
N GLU A 489 2.71 12.74 -13.53
CA GLU A 489 3.79 13.62 -13.11
C GLU A 489 4.67 12.93 -12.06
N GLN A 490 4.07 12.19 -11.12
CA GLN A 490 4.81 11.43 -10.12
C GLN A 490 5.64 10.31 -10.76
N PHE A 491 5.03 9.53 -11.66
CA PHE A 491 5.75 8.52 -12.45
C PHE A 491 6.84 9.14 -13.32
N GLY A 492 6.52 10.23 -14.01
CA GLY A 492 7.42 10.93 -14.92
C GLY A 492 8.63 11.50 -14.20
N TYR A 493 8.46 12.07 -13.01
CA TYR A 493 9.57 12.55 -12.19
C TYR A 493 10.53 11.40 -11.85
N VAL A 494 10.02 10.34 -11.22
CA VAL A 494 10.84 9.21 -10.78
C VAL A 494 11.55 8.53 -11.95
N TRP A 495 10.81 8.28 -13.03
CA TRP A 495 11.33 7.64 -14.24
C TRP A 495 12.48 8.44 -14.86
N ASN A 496 12.35 9.77 -14.92
CA ASN A 496 13.34 10.61 -15.57
C ASN A 496 14.53 10.99 -14.68
N THR A 497 14.33 11.04 -13.37
CA THR A 497 15.37 11.39 -12.39
C THR A 497 16.20 10.17 -12.03
N TYR A 498 15.57 9.08 -11.60
CA TYR A 498 16.26 7.92 -11.02
C TYR A 498 16.50 6.76 -12.00
N ARG A 499 15.90 6.82 -13.20
CA ARG A 499 16.09 5.84 -14.28
C ARG A 499 15.96 4.37 -13.82
N PRO A 500 14.95 4.01 -13.01
CA PRO A 500 14.81 2.64 -12.53
C PRO A 500 14.49 1.68 -13.68
N SER A 501 14.76 0.40 -13.48
CA SER A 501 14.39 -0.66 -14.44
C SER A 501 12.87 -0.80 -14.63
N GLY A 502 12.09 -0.42 -13.61
CA GLY A 502 10.63 -0.39 -13.59
C GLY A 502 10.12 0.30 -12.32
N ILE A 503 8.84 0.66 -12.31
CA ILE A 503 8.15 1.31 -11.19
C ILE A 503 7.01 0.42 -10.69
N MET A 504 7.01 0.11 -9.40
CA MET A 504 5.90 -0.56 -8.73
C MET A 504 5.25 0.42 -7.75
N VAL A 505 3.93 0.60 -7.90
CA VAL A 505 3.09 1.24 -6.88
C VAL A 505 2.85 0.19 -5.81
N THR A 506 3.50 0.34 -4.67
CA THR A 506 3.46 -0.66 -3.61
C THR A 506 2.34 -0.44 -2.60
N GLU A 507 1.78 0.77 -2.59
CA GLU A 507 0.53 1.14 -1.94
C GLU A 507 -0.13 2.31 -2.68
N PHE A 508 -1.45 2.29 -2.70
CA PHE A 508 -2.31 3.41 -3.05
C PHE A 508 -3.70 3.09 -2.52
N GLY A 509 -4.43 4.07 -1.99
CA GLY A 509 -5.69 3.85 -1.29
C GLY A 509 -6.49 5.13 -1.08
N PHE A 510 -7.77 5.00 -0.70
CA PHE A 510 -8.64 6.15 -0.53
C PHE A 510 -9.67 5.92 0.59
N PRO A 511 -9.57 6.66 1.71
CA PRO A 511 -10.55 6.55 2.78
C PRO A 511 -11.75 7.48 2.53
N GLN A 512 -12.91 6.91 2.19
CA GLN A 512 -14.10 7.70 1.89
C GLN A 512 -14.52 8.56 3.10
N ILE A 513 -14.96 9.79 2.84
CA ILE A 513 -15.36 10.74 3.90
C ILE A 513 -16.45 10.12 4.78
N ASP A 514 -16.22 10.15 6.09
CA ASP A 514 -17.19 9.72 7.12
C ASP A 514 -17.73 8.29 6.92
N ASP A 515 -16.98 7.41 6.24
CA ASP A 515 -17.49 6.06 5.91
C ASP A 515 -17.82 5.25 7.17
N SER A 516 -17.05 5.44 8.25
CA SER A 516 -17.29 4.81 9.56
C SER A 516 -18.62 5.20 10.22
N LYS A 517 -19.27 6.28 9.76
CA LYS A 517 -20.59 6.74 10.25
C LYS A 517 -21.75 6.20 9.42
N HIS A 518 -21.48 5.61 8.27
CA HIS A 518 -22.50 5.03 7.40
C HIS A 518 -22.93 3.64 7.89
N ASN A 519 -24.13 3.22 7.47
CA ASN A 519 -24.53 1.82 7.68
C ASN A 519 -23.84 0.91 6.66
N LEU A 520 -23.80 -0.39 6.95
CA LEU A 520 -23.09 -1.37 6.14
C LEU A 520 -23.44 -1.25 4.65
N LEU A 521 -24.72 -1.17 4.28
CA LEU A 521 -25.17 -1.14 2.87
C LEU A 521 -24.63 0.07 2.10
N VAL A 522 -24.51 1.23 2.76
CA VAL A 522 -23.95 2.44 2.16
C VAL A 522 -22.44 2.28 2.00
N GLN A 523 -21.75 1.77 3.03
CA GLN A 523 -20.33 1.45 2.95
C GLN A 523 -20.03 0.37 1.89
N GLN A 524 -20.98 -0.51 1.52
CA GLN A 524 -20.75 -1.51 0.45
C GLN A 524 -20.80 -0.88 -0.95
N TYR A 525 -21.27 0.36 -1.08
CA TYR A 525 -21.32 1.08 -2.34
C TYR A 525 -20.33 2.26 -2.28
N ASP A 526 -19.05 1.91 -2.19
CA ASP A 526 -17.91 2.80 -1.96
C ASP A 526 -17.48 3.57 -3.22
N PHE A 527 -18.41 4.39 -3.69
CA PHE A 527 -18.31 5.11 -4.96
C PHE A 527 -17.02 5.93 -5.09
N GLU A 528 -16.60 6.66 -4.05
CA GLU A 528 -15.42 7.54 -4.13
C GLU A 528 -14.11 6.74 -4.19
N ARG A 529 -13.99 5.68 -3.38
CA ARG A 529 -12.83 4.77 -3.41
C ARG A 529 -12.72 4.06 -4.75
N SER A 530 -13.83 3.54 -5.27
CA SER A 530 -13.91 2.96 -6.61
C SER A 530 -13.45 3.96 -7.69
N MET A 531 -13.85 5.23 -7.61
CA MET A 531 -13.43 6.27 -8.54
C MET A 531 -11.95 6.62 -8.42
N TYR A 532 -11.42 6.71 -7.19
CA TYR A 532 -10.00 6.95 -6.95
C TYR A 532 -9.15 5.93 -7.69
N TYR A 533 -9.40 4.65 -7.44
CA TYR A 533 -8.57 3.62 -8.03
C TYR A 533 -8.77 3.52 -9.56
N GLN A 534 -9.99 3.72 -10.08
CA GLN A 534 -10.25 3.67 -11.53
C GLN A 534 -9.49 4.77 -12.23
N ASN A 535 -9.51 5.98 -11.67
CA ASN A 535 -8.79 7.10 -12.25
C ASN A 535 -7.27 6.93 -12.12
N PHE A 536 -6.80 6.47 -10.96
CA PHE A 536 -5.37 6.20 -10.74
C PHE A 536 -4.83 5.17 -11.73
N LEU A 537 -5.51 4.02 -11.88
CA LEU A 537 -5.08 2.97 -12.79
C LEU A 537 -5.27 3.33 -14.28
N THR A 538 -6.23 4.21 -14.60
CA THR A 538 -6.35 4.79 -15.95
C THR A 538 -5.12 5.65 -16.28
N GLU A 539 -4.67 6.49 -15.37
CA GLU A 539 -3.48 7.30 -15.58
C GLU A 539 -2.19 6.47 -15.55
N THR A 540 -2.15 5.38 -14.78
CA THR A 540 -1.08 4.36 -14.89
C THR A 540 -1.03 3.73 -16.28
N LEU A 541 -2.17 3.40 -16.88
CA LEU A 541 -2.22 2.92 -18.26
C LEU A 541 -1.71 3.96 -19.26
N HIS A 542 -2.07 5.23 -19.06
CA HIS A 542 -1.53 6.32 -19.89
C HIS A 542 -0.02 6.51 -19.68
N ALA A 543 0.50 6.38 -18.47
CA ALA A 543 1.95 6.39 -18.21
C ALA A 543 2.67 5.28 -19.01
N ILE A 544 2.10 4.07 -19.03
CA ILE A 544 2.67 2.93 -19.78
C ILE A 544 2.61 3.18 -21.29
N HIS A 545 1.43 3.48 -21.82
CA HIS A 545 1.19 3.48 -23.28
C HIS A 545 1.51 4.81 -23.97
N SER A 546 1.31 5.92 -23.27
CA SER A 546 1.47 7.26 -23.84
C SER A 546 2.84 7.86 -23.49
N ASP A 547 3.36 7.61 -22.29
CA ASP A 547 4.65 8.17 -21.84
C ASP A 547 5.82 7.19 -21.95
N GLY A 548 5.54 5.90 -22.22
CA GLY A 548 6.57 4.87 -22.33
C GLY A 548 7.26 4.53 -21.00
N ILE A 549 6.58 4.76 -19.88
CA ILE A 549 7.09 4.46 -18.53
C ILE A 549 6.84 2.99 -18.21
N ASN A 550 7.87 2.27 -17.75
CA ASN A 550 7.73 0.86 -17.36
C ASN A 550 7.12 0.74 -15.95
N VAL A 551 5.80 0.86 -15.84
CA VAL A 551 5.07 0.55 -14.59
C VAL A 551 4.73 -0.94 -14.57
N ILE A 552 5.27 -1.65 -13.59
CA ILE A 552 5.29 -3.12 -13.51
C ILE A 552 4.27 -3.70 -12.54
N GLY A 553 3.69 -2.88 -11.66
CA GLY A 553 2.71 -3.35 -10.70
C GLY A 553 2.05 -2.25 -9.88
N ALA A 554 0.91 -2.59 -9.27
CA ALA A 554 0.16 -1.75 -8.36
C ALA A 554 -0.56 -2.60 -7.29
N LEU A 555 -0.28 -2.32 -6.02
CA LEU A 555 -0.85 -3.03 -4.87
C LEU A 555 -1.74 -2.09 -4.08
N ALA A 556 -3.02 -2.43 -3.93
CA ALA A 556 -3.98 -1.57 -3.25
C ALA A 556 -3.78 -1.61 -1.73
N TRP A 557 -3.69 -0.44 -1.12
CA TRP A 557 -3.81 -0.25 0.32
C TRP A 557 -5.27 0.08 0.68
N SER A 558 -5.98 -0.71 1.45
CA SER A 558 -5.63 -2.06 1.91
C SER A 558 -6.66 -3.08 1.40
N TRP A 559 -6.67 -4.28 1.97
CA TRP A 559 -7.70 -5.31 1.73
C TRP A 559 -8.66 -5.49 2.91
N ILE A 560 -8.42 -4.75 4.00
CA ILE A 560 -9.32 -4.68 5.15
C ILE A 560 -9.21 -3.28 5.76
N ASP A 561 -10.33 -2.79 6.29
CA ASP A 561 -10.29 -1.67 7.24
C ASP A 561 -9.40 -2.05 8.40
N ASN A 562 -8.44 -1.20 8.76
CA ASN A 562 -7.42 -1.58 9.71
C ASN A 562 -7.09 -0.46 10.69
N ASN A 563 -6.18 -0.75 11.62
CA ASN A 563 -5.65 0.23 12.56
C ASN A 563 -4.72 1.21 11.83
N GLU A 564 -5.25 2.36 11.41
CA GLU A 564 -4.48 3.43 10.78
C GLU A 564 -3.80 4.27 11.86
N PHE A 565 -2.73 3.73 12.45
CA PHE A 565 -1.91 4.41 13.46
C PHE A 565 -2.71 4.94 14.65
N GLY A 566 -3.63 4.12 15.16
CA GLY A 566 -4.51 4.42 16.28
C GLY A 566 -5.87 5.00 15.88
N ASP A 567 -6.16 5.15 14.59
CA ASP A 567 -7.45 5.60 14.07
C ASP A 567 -8.15 4.50 13.25
N TYR A 568 -9.38 4.15 13.63
CA TYR A 568 -10.26 3.24 12.87
C TYR A 568 -11.31 3.99 12.04
N GLY A 569 -11.29 5.33 12.07
CA GLY A 569 -12.17 6.19 11.29
C GLY A 569 -11.73 6.33 9.83
N ASN A 570 -10.43 6.15 9.54
CA ASN A 570 -9.88 6.16 8.19
C ASN A 570 -10.00 4.78 7.55
N GLN A 571 -11.15 4.54 6.93
CA GLN A 571 -11.47 3.25 6.32
C GLN A 571 -10.81 3.11 4.94
N TYR A 572 -9.61 2.52 4.86
CA TYR A 572 -8.87 2.32 3.61
C TYR A 572 -9.35 1.11 2.80
N ASP A 573 -10.11 0.18 3.38
CA ASP A 573 -10.75 -0.91 2.63
C ASP A 573 -12.03 -1.45 3.31
N LYS A 574 -12.38 -2.76 3.20
CA LYS A 574 -13.59 -3.32 3.82
C LYS A 574 -13.54 -4.85 3.96
N GLU A 575 -13.28 -5.33 5.18
CA GLU A 575 -13.85 -6.60 5.65
C GLU A 575 -14.37 -6.45 7.09
N GLU A 576 -15.64 -6.80 7.32
CA GLU A 576 -16.07 -7.19 8.67
C GLU A 576 -16.02 -8.73 8.75
N PRO A 577 -15.72 -9.31 9.94
CA PRO A 577 -15.60 -10.77 10.13
C PRO A 577 -16.81 -11.58 9.67
N ALA A 578 -17.98 -10.97 9.52
CA ALA A 578 -19.25 -11.62 9.24
C ALA A 578 -19.71 -11.61 7.76
N ARG A 579 -19.12 -10.81 6.85
CA ARG A 579 -19.54 -10.78 5.43
C ARG A 579 -18.40 -10.43 4.45
N LEU A 580 -17.99 -11.42 3.67
CA LEU A 580 -16.95 -11.43 2.63
C LEU A 580 -17.22 -10.57 1.38
N SER A 581 -18.15 -9.61 1.40
CA SER A 581 -18.73 -9.09 0.15
C SER A 581 -17.91 -8.07 -0.63
N ASN A 582 -16.73 -7.66 -0.17
CA ASN A 582 -16.37 -6.25 -0.33
C ASN A 582 -14.90 -5.90 -0.54
N LEU A 583 -14.07 -6.83 -1.02
CA LEU A 583 -12.81 -6.39 -1.62
C LEU A 583 -13.14 -5.68 -2.94
N TYR A 584 -13.38 -4.37 -2.87
CA TYR A 584 -13.74 -3.52 -4.02
C TYR A 584 -12.51 -3.09 -4.81
N ILE A 585 -11.59 -4.03 -5.03
CA ILE A 585 -10.54 -3.94 -6.05
C ILE A 585 -11.14 -4.35 -7.40
N PHE A 586 -12.29 -3.78 -7.76
CA PHE A 586 -12.94 -4.04 -9.05
C PHE A 586 -12.39 -3.22 -10.19
N ILE A 587 -11.25 -2.58 -9.99
CA ILE A 587 -10.50 -1.90 -11.05
C ILE A 587 -9.79 -2.90 -11.95
N PHE A 588 -9.46 -4.08 -11.42
CA PHE A 588 -8.92 -5.18 -12.20
C PHE A 588 -10.03 -6.13 -12.73
N CYS A 589 -11.32 -5.89 -12.41
CA CYS A 589 -12.39 -6.83 -12.78
C CYS A 589 -13.65 -6.20 -13.39
N GLU A 590 -13.87 -4.88 -13.32
CA GLU A 590 -14.67 -4.18 -14.33
C GLU A 590 -13.81 -3.97 -15.59
N PRO A 591 -14.34 -4.21 -16.79
CA PRO A 591 -13.54 -4.35 -17.99
C PRO A 591 -13.03 -3.00 -18.51
N ILE A 592 -11.93 -2.49 -17.95
CA ILE A 592 -10.84 -2.02 -18.80
C ILE A 592 -10.18 -3.31 -19.31
N PRO A 593 -10.33 -3.68 -20.60
CA PRO A 593 -10.72 -5.05 -20.91
C PRO A 593 -9.67 -6.12 -20.57
N ILE A 594 -9.85 -6.76 -19.42
CA ILE A 594 -9.18 -8.00 -18.99
C ILE A 594 -9.86 -9.25 -19.58
N LYS A 595 -10.97 -9.06 -20.31
CA LYS A 595 -11.65 -10.13 -21.07
C LYS A 595 -10.87 -10.64 -22.30
N LEU A 596 -9.58 -10.30 -22.47
CA LEU A 596 -8.74 -10.79 -23.55
C LEU A 596 -7.47 -11.55 -23.11
N ILE A 597 -7.16 -11.64 -21.82
CA ILE A 597 -5.95 -12.36 -21.37
C ILE A 597 -6.17 -13.90 -21.37
N TYR A 598 -7.42 -14.37 -21.23
CA TYR A 598 -7.74 -15.80 -21.31
C TYR A 598 -8.10 -16.32 -22.72
N GLN A 599 -7.97 -15.51 -23.78
CA GLN A 599 -8.34 -15.92 -25.14
C GLN A 599 -7.19 -15.88 -26.17
N LEU A 600 -5.93 -15.68 -25.74
CA LEU A 600 -4.78 -15.66 -26.65
C LEU A 600 -3.56 -16.46 -26.16
N SER A 601 -3.74 -17.48 -25.30
CA SER A 601 -2.71 -18.50 -25.07
C SER A 601 -3.19 -19.89 -25.48
N ALA A 602 -2.59 -20.38 -26.58
CA ALA A 602 -2.57 -21.74 -27.12
C ALA A 602 -3.69 -22.22 -28.07
N ASP A 603 -3.19 -22.73 -29.19
CA ASP A 603 -3.75 -23.58 -30.25
C ASP A 603 -4.67 -22.99 -31.32
N SER A 604 -4.00 -22.38 -32.30
CA SER A 604 -4.21 -22.74 -33.70
C SER A 604 -3.98 -24.25 -33.89
N THR A 605 -5.04 -25.04 -33.92
CA THR A 605 -5.29 -26.10 -34.93
C THR A 605 -6.60 -26.81 -34.56
N GLU A 606 -7.69 -26.39 -35.17
CA GLU A 606 -8.75 -27.29 -35.67
C GLU A 606 -9.70 -26.44 -36.54
N THR A 607 -9.48 -26.49 -37.85
CA THR A 607 -10.56 -26.36 -38.83
C THR A 607 -10.93 -27.77 -39.29
N ASP A 608 -12.18 -27.93 -39.68
CA ASP A 608 -12.64 -29.01 -40.58
C ASP A 608 -11.63 -29.36 -41.70
#